data_AF-A0A8T5DGV8-F1
#
_entry.id   AF-A0A8T5DGV8-F1
#
_cell.length_a   1.000
_cell.length_b   1.000
_cell.length_c   1.000
_cell.angle_alpha   90.00
_cell.angle_beta   90.00
_cell.angle_gamma   90.00
#
_symmetry.space_group_name_H-M   'P 1'
#
loop_
_entity.id
_entity.type
_entity.pdbx_description
1 polymer ?
#
loop_
_entity_poly.entity_id
_entity_poly.type
_entity_poly.pdbx_seq_one_letter_code
_entity_poly.pdbx_strand_id
1 'polypeptide(L)' 'MKTFNRICIEDFEVKDESGQIFKVERDKEYLTSAINDAPALGPEAVKDHVIVFSKFWVPIPISVFAGEKVFTRK' A
#
# COMPACT_ATOMS: atom_id res chain seq x y z
N MET A 1 -13.51 3.87 3.49
CA MET A 1 -12.34 3.08 3.04
C MET A 1 -12.29 1.76 3.80
N LYS A 2 -12.06 0.64 3.10
CA LYS A 2 -11.73 -0.65 3.73
C LYS A 2 -10.22 -0.85 3.71
N THR A 3 -9.67 -1.40 4.77
CA THR A 3 -8.24 -1.75 4.85
C THR A 3 -8.02 -3.25 4.89
N PHE A 4 -6.89 -3.67 4.32
CA PHE A 4 -6.51 -5.05 4.13
C PHE A 4 -5.06 -5.26 4.53
N ASN A 5 -4.77 -6.39 5.16
CA ASN A 5 -3.42 -6.87 5.31
C ASN A 5 -3.05 -7.69 4.07
N ARG A 6 -1.93 -7.34 3.44
CA ARG A 6 -1.38 -8.03 2.28
C ARG A 6 0.09 -8.33 2.52
N ILE A 7 0.56 -9.45 1.99
CA ILE A 7 1.96 -9.86 2.09
C ILE A 7 2.69 -9.34 0.86
N CYS A 8 3.80 -8.65 1.06
CA CYS A 8 4.66 -8.21 -0.02
C CYS A 8 5.40 -9.40 -0.61
N ILE A 9 5.34 -9.60 -1.92
CA ILE A 9 5.96 -10.74 -2.61
C ILE A 9 7.23 -10.36 -3.39
N GLU A 10 7.51 -9.07 -3.51
CA GLU A 10 8.65 -8.53 -4.24
C GLU A 10 9.19 -7.30 -3.50
N ASP A 11 10.51 -7.15 -3.42
CA ASP A 11 11.11 -5.93 -2.88
C ASP A 11 10.80 -4.76 -3.81
N PHE A 12 10.18 -3.71 -3.29
CA PHE A 12 9.83 -2.53 -4.07
C PHE A 12 10.21 -1.26 -3.32
N GLU A 13 10.80 -0.32 -4.03
CA GLU A 13 11.15 0.99 -3.49
C GLU A 13 10.42 2.09 -4.26
N VAL A 14 9.88 3.04 -3.51
CA VAL A 14 9.28 4.26 -4.06
C VAL A 14 9.99 5.45 -3.46
N LYS A 15 10.34 6.41 -4.33
CA LYS A 15 10.94 7.67 -3.92
C LYS A 15 9.87 8.74 -3.98
N ASP A 16 9.61 9.37 -2.85
CA ASP A 16 8.71 10.52 -2.76
C ASP A 16 9.35 11.77 -3.41
N GLU A 17 8.55 12.79 -3.72
CA GLU A 17 9.01 14.08 -4.26
C GLU A 17 10.01 14.78 -3.32
N SER A 18 9.91 14.51 -2.02
CA SER A 18 10.86 14.98 -1.00
C SER A 18 12.23 14.27 -1.03
N GLY A 19 12.40 13.29 -1.92
CA GLY A 19 13.60 12.48 -2.04
C GLY A 19 13.72 11.35 -1.01
N GLN A 20 12.70 11.17 -0.17
CA GLN A 20 12.65 10.09 0.82
C GLN A 20 12.31 8.77 0.14
N ILE A 21 13.06 7.72 0.46
CA ILE A 21 12.85 6.39 -0.08
C ILE A 21 12.01 5.59 0.92
N PHE A 22 10.87 5.09 0.45
CA PHE A 22 10.09 4.09 1.16
C PHE A 22 10.27 2.74 0.49
N LYS A 23 10.69 1.74 1.28
CA LYS A 23 10.89 0.37 0.81
C LYS A 23 9.85 -0.55 1.43
N VAL A 24 9.16 -1.29 0.59
CA VAL A 24 8.46 -2.51 1.00
C VAL A 24 9.36 -3.70 0.75
N GLU A 25 9.49 -4.55 1.74
CA GLU A 25 10.37 -5.71 1.71
C GLU A 25 9.53 -6.95 1.51
N ARG A 26 10.06 -7.88 0.72
CA ARG A 26 9.44 -9.18 0.49
C ARG A 26 9.20 -9.93 1.80
N ASP A 27 8.15 -10.75 1.83
CA ASP A 27 7.71 -11.60 2.94
C ASP A 27 7.27 -10.84 4.20
N LYS A 28 7.08 -9.51 4.11
CA LYS A 28 6.48 -8.69 5.17
C LYS A 28 5.01 -8.39 4.88
N GLU A 29 4.21 -8.35 5.94
CA GLU A 29 2.80 -7.96 5.89
C GLU A 29 2.66 -6.45 6.02
N TYR A 30 1.84 -5.85 5.16
CA TYR A 30 1.56 -4.43 5.15
C TYR A 30 0.06 -4.18 5.21
N LEU A 31 -0.33 -3.14 5.97
CA LEU A 31 -1.68 -2.63 5.95
C LEU A 31 -1.86 -1.73 4.72
N THR A 32 -2.90 -2.00 3.95
CA THR A 32 -3.13 -1.39 2.64
C THR A 32 -4.59 -0.99 2.45
N SER A 33 -4.86 -0.01 1.58
CA SER A 33 -6.24 0.36 1.19
C SER A 33 -6.86 -0.67 0.24
N ALA A 34 -8.13 -0.49 -0.15
CA ALA A 34 -8.67 -1.25 -1.28
C ALA A 34 -7.95 -0.83 -2.58
N ILE A 35 -7.93 -1.73 -3.57
CA ILE A 35 -7.37 -1.43 -4.90
C ILE A 35 -8.14 -0.25 -5.49
N ASN A 36 -7.43 0.74 -6.04
CA ASN A 36 -8.00 1.98 -6.59
C ASN A 36 -8.77 2.83 -5.57
N ASP A 37 -8.59 2.60 -4.26
CA ASP A 37 -9.21 3.38 -3.21
C ASP A 37 -8.12 4.13 -2.43
N ALA A 38 -8.40 5.40 -2.15
CA ALA A 38 -7.50 6.27 -1.41
C ALA A 38 -8.20 6.82 -0.16
N PRO A 39 -7.45 7.08 0.91
CA PRO A 39 -7.97 7.79 2.06
C PRO A 39 -8.37 9.23 1.67
N ALA A 40 -9.30 9.82 2.44
CA ALA A 40 -9.75 11.20 2.21
C ALA A 40 -8.64 12.26 2.39
N LEU A 41 -7.53 11.89 3.04
CA LEU A 41 -6.34 12.69 3.23
C LEU A 41 -5.13 11.87 2.77
N GLY A 42 -4.24 12.44 1.97
CA GLY A 42 -3.04 11.76 1.48
C GLY A 42 -3.00 11.64 -0.05
N PRO A 43 -2.24 10.67 -0.60
CA PRO A 43 -2.10 10.51 -2.04
C PRO A 43 -3.42 10.11 -2.69
N GLU A 44 -3.66 10.60 -3.91
CA GLU A 44 -4.84 10.24 -4.70
C GLU A 44 -4.82 8.77 -5.11
N ALA A 45 -5.99 8.24 -5.47
CA ALA A 45 -6.12 6.87 -5.94
C ALA A 45 -5.45 6.71 -7.31
N VAL A 46 -4.48 5.80 -7.38
CA VAL A 46 -3.81 5.43 -8.63
C VAL A 46 -4.38 4.09 -9.12
N LYS A 47 -4.58 3.98 -10.43
CA LYS A 47 -5.11 2.75 -11.05
C LYS A 47 -4.17 1.56 -10.80
N ASP A 48 -4.75 0.42 -10.42
CA ASP A 48 -4.07 -0.83 -10.09
C ASP A 48 -3.06 -0.70 -8.93
N HIS A 49 -3.28 0.28 -8.04
CA HIS A 49 -2.47 0.49 -6.85
C HIS A 49 -3.28 0.36 -5.57
N VAL A 50 -2.56 0.10 -4.49
CA VAL A 50 -3.04 0.19 -3.11
C VAL A 50 -2.20 1.21 -2.36
N ILE A 51 -2.81 1.90 -1.40
CA ILE A 51 -2.09 2.80 -0.51
C ILE A 51 -1.55 2.00 0.66
N VAL A 52 -0.23 1.97 0.84
CA VAL A 52 0.41 1.35 2.01
C VAL A 52 0.37 2.32 3.18
N PHE A 53 -0.25 1.90 4.27
CA PHE A 53 -0.32 2.67 5.51
C PHE A 53 0.94 2.42 6.33
N SER A 54 1.90 3.32 6.21
CA SER A 54 3.12 3.34 7.03
C SER A 54 3.29 4.71 7.71
N LYS A 55 4.52 5.06 8.13
CA LYS A 55 4.86 6.43 8.54
C LYS A 55 4.53 7.46 7.46
N PHE A 56 4.61 7.05 6.19
CA PHE A 56 4.20 7.84 5.02
C PHE A 56 3.28 6.98 4.15
N TRP A 57 2.23 7.58 3.62
CA TRP A 57 1.23 6.88 2.83
C TRP A 57 1.62 6.96 1.37
N VAL A 58 1.83 5.81 0.74
CA VAL A 58 2.37 5.75 -0.62
C VAL A 58 1.57 4.76 -1.47
N PRO A 59 1.24 5.13 -2.72
CA PRO A 59 0.64 4.21 -3.67
C PRO A 59 1.70 3.22 -4.16
N ILE A 60 1.39 1.93 -4.08
CA ILE A 60 2.24 0.84 -4.59
C ILE A 60 1.38 -0.06 -5.49
N PRO A 61 1.91 -0.56 -6.62
CA PRO A 61 1.17 -1.47 -7.49
C PRO A 61 0.68 -2.70 -6.72
N ILE A 62 -0.57 -3.11 -6.97
CA ILE A 62 -1.12 -4.32 -6.34
C ILE A 62 -0.31 -5.58 -6.70
N SER A 63 0.38 -5.58 -7.85
CA SER A 63 1.23 -6.69 -8.30
C SER A 63 2.39 -7.02 -7.35
N VAL A 64 2.80 -6.07 -6.50
CA VAL A 64 3.86 -6.25 -5.49
C VAL A 64 3.34 -7.03 -4.26
N PHE A 65 2.02 -7.17 -4.13
CA PHE A 65 1.38 -7.81 -2.99
C PHE A 65 0.63 -9.09 -3.38
N ALA A 66 0.61 -10.05 -2.47
CA ALA A 66 -0.21 -11.24 -2.55
C ALA A 66 -0.99 -11.46 -1.25
N GLY A 67 -2.07 -12.23 -1.39
CA GLY A 67 -3.03 -12.45 -0.31
C GLY A 67 -3.84 -11.20 -0.01
N GLU A 68 -5.04 -11.40 0.54
CA GLU A 68 -5.87 -10.32 1.03
C GLU A 68 -6.59 -10.80 2.29
N LYS A 69 -6.28 -10.17 3.43
CA LYS A 69 -7.02 -10.39 4.67
C LYS A 69 -7.68 -9.10 5.10
N VAL A 70 -9.00 -9.09 5.17
CA VAL A 70 -9.78 -7.93 5.61
C VAL A 70 -9.37 -7.55 7.02
N PHE A 71 -8.82 -6.35 7.19
CA PHE A 71 -8.42 -5.83 8.50
C PHE A 71 -9.59 -5.10 9.18
N THR A 72 -10.30 -4.23 8.45
CA THR A 72 -11.50 -3.58 8.98
C THR A 72 -12.73 -4.47 8.79
N ARG A 73 -13.25 -5.07 9.87
CA ARG A 73 -14.62 -5.61 9.86
C ARG A 73 -15.59 -4.45 10.09
N LYS A 74 -16.59 -4.37 9.21
CA LYS A 74 -17.65 -3.36 9.16
C LYS A 74 -18.27 -3.10 10.53
#